data_AF-A0A528HZ09-F1
#
_entry.id   AF-A0A528HZ09-F1
#
_cell.length_a   1.000
_cell.length_b   1.000
_cell.length_c   1.000
_cell.angle_alpha   90.00
_cell.angle_beta   90.00
_cell.angle_gamma   90.00
#
_symmetry.space_group_name_H-M   'P 1'
#
loop_
_entity.id
_entity.type
_entity.pdbx_description
1 polymer ?
#
loop_
_entity_poly.entity_id
_entity_poly.type
_entity_poly.pdbx_seq_one_letter_code
_entity_poly.pdbx_strand_id
1 'polypeptide(L)'
;MTVVPMPKRAKTATPVAKPYEPTAREIASQAAYAKRRESKRPVPKMKVAMSEGDGKRIASLLVDHPDPRLGYELLAEAMAADSSVFLEGTLDALAMVAQHAGAVDEKQMNYALSMVCG
;
A
#
# COMPACT_ATOMS: atom_id res chain seq x y z
N MET A 1 -70.06 -0.87 -35.35
CA MET A 1 -68.62 -1.16 -35.53
C MET A 1 -67.97 -1.17 -34.14
N THR A 2 -67.96 -2.31 -33.46
CA THR A 2 -67.33 -2.44 -32.13
C THR A 2 -65.98 -3.12 -32.29
N VAL A 3 -64.91 -2.38 -31.98
CA VAL A 3 -63.52 -2.82 -32.14
C VAL A 3 -63.12 -3.63 -30.90
N VAL A 4 -62.71 -4.89 -31.09
CA VAL A 4 -62.20 -5.75 -30.03
C VAL A 4 -60.75 -5.34 -29.70
N PRO A 5 -60.40 -5.03 -28.44
CA PRO A 5 -59.03 -4.67 -28.09
C PRO A 5 -58.14 -5.91 -28.00
N MET A 6 -56.99 -5.85 -28.67
CA MET A 6 -55.97 -6.91 -28.70
C MET A 6 -55.21 -6.96 -27.35
N PRO A 7 -54.95 -8.14 -26.77
CA PRO A 7 -54.19 -8.23 -25.53
C PRO A 7 -52.73 -7.86 -25.76
N LYS A 8 -52.24 -6.84 -25.04
CA LYS A 8 -50.82 -6.46 -25.03
C LYS A 8 -49.98 -7.63 -24.50
N ARG A 9 -49.06 -8.14 -25.32
CA ARG A 9 -48.02 -9.09 -24.89
C ARG A 9 -47.18 -8.45 -23.79
N ALA A 10 -47.20 -9.04 -22.60
CA ALA A 10 -46.31 -8.68 -21.51
C ALA A 10 -44.85 -8.93 -21.95
N LYS A 11 -44.01 -7.89 -21.84
CA LYS A 11 -42.55 -8.03 -22.01
C LYS A 11 -42.04 -8.90 -20.86
N THR A 12 -41.39 -10.01 -21.19
CA THR A 12 -40.67 -10.84 -20.23
C THR A 12 -39.55 -10.02 -19.59
N ALA A 13 -39.64 -9.83 -18.28
CA ALA A 13 -38.61 -9.16 -17.50
C ALA A 13 -37.29 -9.93 -17.60
N THR A 14 -36.22 -9.23 -17.92
CA THR A 14 -34.85 -9.74 -17.91
C THR A 14 -34.49 -10.21 -16.50
N PRO A 15 -33.95 -11.42 -16.32
CA PRO A 15 -33.66 -11.92 -14.98
C PRO A 15 -32.54 -11.09 -14.34
N VAL A 16 -32.82 -10.60 -13.13
CA VAL A 16 -31.87 -9.91 -12.26
C VAL A 16 -30.66 -10.83 -12.06
N ALA A 17 -29.45 -10.31 -12.32
CA ALA A 17 -28.22 -11.07 -12.19
C ALA A 17 -28.12 -11.68 -10.78
N LYS A 18 -27.79 -12.98 -10.71
CA LYS A 18 -27.60 -13.67 -9.43
C LYS A 18 -26.47 -12.97 -8.64
N PRO A 19 -26.60 -12.82 -7.31
CA PRO A 19 -25.51 -12.37 -6.47
C PRO A 19 -24.27 -13.23 -6.71
N TYR A 20 -23.12 -12.58 -6.83
CA TYR A 20 -21.87 -13.26 -7.13
C TYR A 20 -21.43 -14.17 -5.98
N GLU A 21 -21.21 -15.44 -6.29
CA GLU A 21 -20.66 -16.42 -5.37
C GLU A 21 -19.15 -16.59 -5.66
N PRO A 22 -18.27 -16.32 -4.68
CA PRO A 22 -16.83 -16.51 -4.85
C PRO A 22 -16.51 -17.95 -5.25
N THR A 23 -15.66 -18.10 -6.25
CA THR A 23 -15.14 -19.41 -6.65
C THR A 23 -14.25 -19.99 -5.55
N ALA A 24 -14.08 -21.31 -5.54
CA ALA A 24 -13.17 -21.97 -4.60
C ALA A 24 -11.73 -21.40 -4.65
N ARG A 25 -11.29 -20.94 -5.82
CA ARG A 25 -9.97 -20.30 -6.02
C ARG A 25 -9.89 -18.93 -5.33
N GLU A 26 -10.96 -18.15 -5.35
CA GLU A 26 -11.02 -16.84 -4.69
C GLU A 26 -11.08 -16.98 -3.18
N ILE A 27 -11.83 -17.97 -2.66
CA ILE A 27 -11.85 -18.30 -1.23
C ILE A 27 -10.45 -18.73 -0.76
N ALA A 28 -9.77 -19.58 -1.51
CA ALA A 28 -8.39 -19.98 -1.20
C ALA A 28 -7.44 -18.78 -1.19
N SER A 29 -7.60 -17.85 -2.14
CA SER A 29 -6.79 -16.63 -2.22
C SER A 29 -7.06 -15.68 -1.05
N GLN A 30 -8.32 -15.55 -0.63
CA GLN A 30 -8.72 -14.76 0.54
C GLN A 30 -8.12 -15.33 1.83
N ALA A 31 -8.18 -16.65 2.02
CA ALA A 31 -7.56 -17.33 3.16
C ALA A 31 -6.03 -17.15 3.17
N ALA A 32 -5.38 -17.23 1.99
CA ALA A 32 -3.95 -16.98 1.88
C ALA A 32 -3.56 -15.52 2.18
N TYR A 33 -4.38 -14.56 1.75
CA TYR A 33 -4.19 -13.14 2.08
C TYR A 33 -4.34 -12.86 3.57
N ALA A 34 -5.37 -13.43 4.22
CA ALA A 34 -5.59 -13.29 5.66
C ALA A 34 -4.38 -13.79 6.46
N LYS A 35 -3.88 -14.99 6.14
CA LYS A 35 -2.68 -15.56 6.78
C LYS A 35 -1.44 -14.67 6.61
N ARG A 36 -1.23 -14.10 5.42
CA ARG A 36 -0.11 -13.17 5.18
C ARG A 36 -0.25 -11.88 6.00
N ARG A 37 -1.47 -11.37 6.13
CA ARG A 37 -1.74 -10.16 6.91
C ARG A 37 -1.52 -10.38 8.40
N GLU A 38 -1.92 -11.53 8.93
CA GLU A 38 -1.71 -11.91 10.33
C GLU A 38 -0.23 -12.13 10.66
N SER A 39 0.55 -12.66 9.71
CA SER A 39 2.00 -12.87 9.85
C SER A 39 2.83 -11.67 9.39
N LYS A 40 2.20 -10.53 9.11
CA LYS A 40 2.91 -9.34 8.63
C LYS A 40 3.84 -8.82 9.72
N ARG A 41 5.11 -8.68 9.36
CA ARG A 41 6.15 -8.12 10.23
C ARG A 41 5.80 -6.66 10.56
N PRO A 42 6.09 -6.19 11.78
CA PRO A 42 5.92 -4.78 12.09
C PRO A 42 6.86 -3.97 11.20
N VAL A 43 6.29 -3.04 10.42
CA VAL A 43 7.06 -2.11 9.59
C VAL A 43 7.06 -0.76 10.30
N PRO A 44 8.19 -0.32 10.85
CA PRO A 44 8.31 1.01 11.42
C PRO A 44 8.05 2.09 10.37
N LYS A 45 7.52 3.22 10.82
CA LYS A 45 7.39 4.41 9.96
C LYS A 45 8.72 5.14 9.87
N MET A 46 8.87 5.97 8.85
CA MET A 46 9.98 6.92 8.73
C MET A 46 9.51 8.31 9.16
N LYS A 47 10.39 8.99 9.91
CA LYS A 47 10.33 10.41 10.20
C LYS A 47 11.32 11.16 9.31
N VAL A 48 10.88 12.31 8.83
CA VAL A 48 11.68 13.17 7.95
C VAL A 48 11.90 14.50 8.64
N ALA A 49 13.17 14.91 8.78
CA ALA A 49 13.54 16.24 9.23
C ALA A 49 14.30 16.97 8.12
N MET A 50 13.87 18.19 7.79
CA MET A 50 14.55 19.04 6.82
C MET A 50 15.47 20.01 7.55
N SER A 51 16.70 20.13 7.08
CA SER A 51 17.69 21.09 7.57
C SER A 51 18.36 21.80 6.40
N GLU A 52 18.98 22.95 6.68
CA GLU A 52 19.81 23.65 5.71
C GLU A 52 21.27 23.60 6.18
N GLY A 53 22.17 23.17 5.29
CA GLY A 53 23.60 23.10 5.52
C GLY A 53 24.35 23.43 4.24
N ASP A 54 25.37 24.28 4.32
CA ASP A 54 26.20 24.70 3.17
C ASP A 54 25.39 25.19 1.96
N GLY A 55 24.29 25.92 2.21
CA GLY A 55 23.39 26.42 1.16
C GLY A 55 22.56 25.34 0.46
N LYS A 56 22.55 24.11 0.98
CA LYS A 56 21.75 22.98 0.48
C LYS A 56 20.71 22.56 1.51
N ARG A 57 19.55 22.11 1.03
CA ARG A 57 18.56 21.42 1.87
C ARG A 57 18.97 19.97 2.03
N ILE A 58 19.08 19.53 3.28
CA ILE A 58 19.47 18.18 3.66
C ILE A 58 18.27 17.53 4.37
N ALA A 59 17.80 16.41 3.82
CA ALA A 59 16.78 15.58 4.45
C ALA A 59 17.46 14.55 5.36
N SER A 60 17.06 14.52 6.63
CA SER A 60 17.45 13.49 7.60
C SER A 60 16.30 12.51 7.76
N LEU A 61 16.58 11.23 7.51
CA LEU A 61 15.62 10.13 7.62
C LEU A 61 15.92 9.34 8.88
N LEU A 62 14.91 9.18 9.74
CA LEU A 62 15.01 8.40 10.97
C LEU A 62 13.85 7.43 11.08
N VAL A 63 14.10 6.24 11.62
CA VAL A 63 13.03 5.31 11.94
C VAL A 63 12.24 5.83 13.14
N ASP A 64 10.91 5.83 13.03
CA ASP A 64 9.99 6.20 14.11
C ASP A 64 9.89 5.06 15.13
N HIS A 65 10.91 4.94 15.97
CA HIS A 65 10.99 3.95 17.03
C HIS A 65 11.74 4.51 18.26
N PRO A 66 11.31 4.23 19.50
CA PRO A 66 12.00 4.68 20.71
C PRO A 66 13.45 4.20 20.82
N ASP A 67 13.71 3.00 20.29
CA ASP A 67 15.05 2.45 20.09
C ASP A 67 15.37 2.43 18.58
N PRO A 68 16.18 3.38 18.08
CA PRO A 68 16.48 3.47 16.65
C PRO A 68 17.09 2.20 16.09
N ARG A 69 17.94 1.50 16.85
CA ARG A 69 18.63 0.29 16.38
C ARG A 69 17.64 -0.82 16.12
N LEU A 70 16.77 -1.11 17.09
CA LEU A 70 15.70 -2.08 16.92
C LEU A 70 14.77 -1.68 15.76
N GLY A 71 14.50 -0.38 15.60
CA GLY A 71 13.74 0.14 14.46
C GLY A 71 14.35 -0.23 13.11
N TYR A 72 15.66 -0.03 12.93
CA TYR A 72 16.35 -0.41 11.70
C TYR A 72 16.43 -1.93 11.51
N GLU A 73 16.56 -2.73 12.57
CA GLU A 73 16.54 -4.20 12.49
C GLU A 73 15.16 -4.72 12.03
N LEU A 74 14.08 -4.16 12.57
CA LEU A 74 12.71 -4.49 12.14
C LEU A 74 12.45 -4.07 10.68
N LEU A 75 12.97 -2.91 10.29
CA LEU A 75 12.86 -2.41 8.92
C LEU A 75 13.65 -3.29 7.93
N ALA A 76 14.88 -3.67 8.28
CA ALA A 76 15.70 -4.58 7.49
C ALA A 76 15.00 -5.92 7.30
N GLU A 77 14.45 -6.49 8.37
CA GLU A 77 13.68 -7.73 8.29
C GLU A 77 12.40 -7.57 7.44
N ALA A 78 11.70 -6.43 7.54
CA ALA A 78 10.53 -6.15 6.70
C ALA A 78 10.88 -6.06 5.20
N MET A 79 12.07 -5.57 4.87
CA MET A 79 12.57 -5.44 3.50
C MET A 79 13.35 -6.67 3.01
N ALA A 80 13.49 -7.70 3.85
CA ALA A 80 14.37 -8.85 3.62
C ALA A 80 15.81 -8.44 3.26
N ALA A 81 16.30 -7.38 3.91
CA ALA A 81 17.64 -6.83 3.73
C ALA A 81 18.61 -7.42 4.76
N ASP A 82 19.69 -8.02 4.29
CA ASP A 82 20.82 -8.50 5.09
C ASP A 82 22.01 -7.52 5.07
N SER A 83 22.07 -6.66 4.06
CA SER A 83 23.11 -5.64 3.87
C SER A 83 22.64 -4.26 4.31
N SER A 84 23.42 -3.61 5.17
CA SER A 84 23.18 -2.21 5.58
C SER A 84 23.22 -1.24 4.39
N VAL A 85 24.13 -1.48 3.43
CA VAL A 85 24.26 -0.65 2.22
C VAL A 85 23.03 -0.77 1.33
N PHE A 86 22.45 -1.96 1.24
CA PHE A 86 21.21 -2.16 0.49
C PHE A 86 20.05 -1.43 1.15
N LEU A 87 19.93 -1.52 2.49
CA LEU A 87 18.89 -0.81 3.25
C LEU A 87 19.01 0.71 3.08
N GLU A 88 20.22 1.25 3.28
CA GLU A 88 20.51 2.67 3.12
C GLU A 88 20.23 3.16 1.70
N GLY A 89 20.74 2.46 0.68
CA GLY A 89 20.52 2.81 -0.72
C GLY A 89 19.05 2.73 -1.13
N THR A 90 18.29 1.78 -0.57
CA THR A 90 16.85 1.70 -0.81
C THR A 90 16.11 2.87 -0.15
N LEU A 91 16.46 3.24 1.08
CA LEU A 91 15.88 4.41 1.74
C LEU A 91 16.18 5.71 1.00
N ASP A 92 17.39 5.87 0.46
CA ASP A 92 17.77 7.03 -0.35
C ASP A 92 16.94 7.10 -1.66
N ALA A 93 16.79 5.97 -2.37
CA ALA A 93 15.95 5.89 -3.55
C ALA A 93 14.47 6.19 -3.26
N LEU A 94 13.94 5.70 -2.13
CA LEU A 94 12.56 6.00 -1.71
C LEU A 94 12.40 7.49 -1.34
N ALA A 95 13.41 8.10 -0.73
CA ALA A 95 13.38 9.53 -0.41
C ALA A 95 13.40 10.40 -1.67
N MET A 96 14.09 9.98 -2.73
CA MET A 96 14.02 10.63 -4.04
C MET A 96 12.61 10.56 -4.64
N VAL A 97 11.94 9.42 -4.54
CA VAL A 97 10.55 9.26 -5.02
C VAL A 97 9.59 10.13 -4.20
N ALA A 98 9.84 10.27 -2.89
CA ALA A 98 9.05 11.07 -1.98
C ALA A 98 9.35 12.58 -2.04
N GLN A 99 10.27 13.02 -2.90
CA GLN A 99 10.65 14.41 -3.00
C GLN A 99 9.59 15.21 -3.76
N HIS A 100 9.14 16.30 -3.16
CA HIS A 100 8.22 17.27 -3.75
C HIS A 100 8.73 18.70 -3.52
N ALA A 101 8.83 19.50 -4.59
CA ALA A 101 9.29 20.89 -4.53
C ALA A 101 10.62 21.11 -3.76
N GLY A 102 11.54 20.15 -3.84
CA GLY A 102 12.84 20.23 -3.17
C GLY A 102 12.83 19.94 -1.67
N ALA A 103 11.78 19.28 -1.16
CA ALA A 103 11.72 18.71 0.19
C ALA A 103 11.20 17.28 0.14
N VAL A 104 11.61 16.44 1.09
CA VAL A 104 11.07 15.08 1.21
C VAL A 104 9.79 15.16 2.04
N ASP A 105 8.67 14.69 1.49
CA ASP A 105 7.41 14.64 2.22
C ASP A 105 7.31 13.32 3.01
N GLU A 106 7.04 13.43 4.32
CA GLU A 106 6.99 12.26 5.20
C GLU A 106 5.87 11.28 4.82
N LYS A 107 4.72 11.76 4.35
CA LYS A 107 3.62 10.88 3.95
C LYS A 107 3.97 10.14 2.66
N GLN A 108 4.57 10.82 1.70
CA GLN A 108 5.05 10.19 0.46
C GLN A 108 6.18 9.20 0.74
N MET A 109 7.07 9.49 1.71
CA MET A 109 8.13 8.57 2.11
C MET A 109 7.56 7.27 2.70
N ASN A 110 6.60 7.39 3.63
CA ASN A 110 5.95 6.22 4.21
C ASN A 110 5.08 5.45 3.19
N TYR A 111 4.51 6.15 2.22
CA TYR A 111 3.81 5.51 1.10
C TYR A 111 4.78 4.73 0.20
N ALA A 112 5.91 5.33 -0.20
CA ALA A 112 6.94 4.66 -0.98
C ALA A 112 7.48 3.42 -0.24
N LEU A 113 7.70 3.52 1.07
CA LEU A 113 8.12 2.38 1.90
C LEU A 113 7.07 1.25 1.89
N SER A 114 5.78 1.58 1.90
CA SER A 114 4.71 0.57 1.82
C SER A 114 4.71 -0.21 0.50
N MET A 115 5.20 0.37 -0.60
CA MET A 115 5.32 -0.34 -1.88
C MET A 115 6.36 -1.47 -1.82
N VAL A 116 7.39 -1.29 -1.00
CA VAL A 116 8.48 -2.27 -0.85
C VAL A 116 8.11 -3.33 0.19
N CYS A 117 7.54 -2.90 1.32
CA CYS A 117 7.26 -3.79 2.44
C CYS A 117 5.91 -4.52 2.35
N GLY A 118 4.99 -4.08 1.48
CA GLY A 118 3.68 -4.71 1.24
C GLY A 118 2.71 -4.60 2.40
#